data_AF-A0AAE1S920-F1
#
_entry.id   AF-A0AAE1S920-F1
#
_cell.length_a   1.000
_cell.length_b   1.000
_cell.length_c   1.000
_cell.angle_alpha   90.00
_cell.angle_beta   90.00
_cell.angle_gamma   90.00
#
_symmetry.space_group_name_H-M   'P 1'
#
loop_
_entity.id
_entity.type
_entity.pdbx_description
1 polymer ?
#
loop_
_entity_poly.entity_id
_entity_poly.type
_entity_poly.pdbx_seq_one_letter_code
_entity_poly.pdbx_strand_id
1 'polypeptide(L)'
;MVVEFAASDRVKKDWWDGELLPLSQMQNGHPCVEGAMHHDCLVCFEYLFESVNDVTVMPCGHTIHKNCLKEMQEHYQYACPLCSKSVCDMSKVWEKFDMEIAATPMPESYQDKKVWILCNDCGITSEVQFHFVTQKCPCCKSDNTCQTRGR
;
A
#
# COMPACT_ATOMS: atom_id res chain seq x y z
N MET A 1 -21.86 -31.22 -22.47
CA MET A 1 -20.40 -31.36 -22.43
C MET A 1 -19.81 -30.51 -23.54
N VAL A 2 -19.27 -29.35 -23.19
CA VAL A 2 -18.02 -28.82 -23.74
C VAL A 2 -17.48 -27.91 -22.65
N VAL A 3 -16.35 -28.33 -22.10
CA VAL A 3 -15.50 -27.57 -21.22
C VAL A 3 -14.63 -26.68 -22.12
N GLU A 4 -14.52 -25.40 -21.82
CA GLU A 4 -13.40 -24.59 -22.31
C GLU A 4 -12.74 -23.92 -21.12
N PHE A 5 -11.46 -24.25 -20.95
CA PHE A 5 -10.55 -23.69 -19.96
C PHE A 5 -9.84 -22.47 -20.55
N ALA A 6 -9.79 -21.42 -19.73
CA ALA A 6 -8.74 -20.40 -19.56
C ALA A 6 -8.14 -19.66 -20.78
N ALA A 7 -8.20 -18.33 -20.70
CA ALA A 7 -7.03 -17.49 -20.98
C ALA A 7 -6.84 -16.53 -19.79
N SER A 8 -5.79 -16.81 -19.01
CA SER A 8 -5.20 -15.88 -18.06
C SER A 8 -4.30 -14.96 -18.87
N ASP A 9 -4.42 -13.64 -18.73
CA ASP A 9 -3.32 -12.75 -19.08
C ASP A 9 -3.09 -11.71 -17.98
N ARG A 10 -2.03 -11.99 -17.22
CA ARG A 10 -1.30 -11.05 -16.38
C ARG A 10 -0.79 -9.92 -17.28
N VAL A 11 -1.28 -8.71 -17.07
CA VAL A 11 -0.51 -7.51 -17.43
C VAL A 11 0.11 -6.96 -16.14
N LYS A 12 1.17 -7.63 -15.68
CA LYS A 12 2.25 -6.95 -14.96
C LYS A 12 3.21 -6.45 -16.03
N LYS A 13 3.28 -5.13 -16.20
CA LYS A 13 4.35 -4.47 -16.94
C LYS A 13 4.48 -3.04 -16.42
N ASP A 14 5.45 -2.87 -15.53
CA ASP A 14 6.53 -1.90 -15.68
C ASP A 14 6.06 -0.53 -16.18
N TRP A 15 5.41 0.20 -15.27
CA TRP A 15 5.37 1.65 -15.38
C TRP A 15 6.79 2.14 -15.03
N TRP A 16 7.33 3.11 -15.79
CA TRP A 16 8.64 3.79 -15.61
C TRP A 16 9.84 3.33 -16.45
N ASP A 17 9.67 3.04 -17.75
CA ASP A 17 10.75 3.23 -18.73
C ASP A 17 10.51 4.58 -19.44
N GLY A 18 11.39 5.54 -19.17
CA GLY A 18 11.26 6.95 -19.56
C GLY A 18 11.40 7.23 -21.06
N GLU A 19 10.47 6.73 -21.87
CA GLU A 19 10.26 7.19 -23.24
C GLU A 19 9.05 8.13 -23.30
N LEU A 20 9.26 9.31 -23.90
CA LEU A 20 8.23 10.32 -24.13
C LEU A 20 7.13 9.73 -25.02
N LEU A 21 5.99 9.38 -24.43
CA LEU A 21 4.83 8.90 -25.19
C LEU A 21 4.24 10.06 -26.03
N PRO A 22 3.92 9.83 -27.32
CA PRO A 22 3.28 10.84 -28.16
C PRO A 22 1.90 11.25 -27.59
N LEU A 23 1.61 12.55 -27.63
CA LEU A 23 0.36 13.19 -27.14
C LEU A 23 -0.94 12.53 -27.65
N SER A 24 -0.88 11.75 -28.73
CA SER A 24 -2.02 11.00 -29.27
C SER A 24 -2.43 9.78 -28.44
N GLN A 25 -1.61 9.32 -27.48
CA GLN A 25 -1.94 8.15 -26.63
C GLN A 25 -2.65 8.52 -25.32
N MET A 26 -2.87 9.81 -25.03
CA MET A 26 -3.64 10.24 -23.85
C MET A 26 -5.16 10.14 -24.03
N GLN A 27 -5.64 9.82 -25.24
CA GLN A 27 -7.07 9.85 -25.59
C GLN A 27 -7.88 8.68 -25.02
N ASN A 28 -7.24 7.63 -24.50
CA ASN A 28 -7.92 6.49 -23.89
C ASN A 28 -7.46 6.27 -22.44
N GLY A 29 -8.05 7.03 -21.51
CA GLY A 29 -8.37 6.46 -20.20
C GLY A 29 -7.37 6.65 -19.06
N HIS A 30 -6.47 7.64 -19.08
CA HIS A 30 -5.90 8.12 -17.82
C HIS A 30 -6.94 9.05 -17.15
N PRO A 31 -7.48 8.71 -15.96
CA PRO A 31 -8.30 9.64 -15.21
C PRO A 31 -7.37 10.73 -14.68
N CYS A 32 -7.33 11.88 -15.37
CA CYS A 32 -6.63 13.06 -14.87
C CYS A 32 -7.25 13.46 -13.54
N VAL A 33 -6.44 13.48 -12.49
CA VAL A 33 -6.83 14.04 -11.19
C VAL A 33 -6.38 15.49 -11.18
N GLU A 34 -7.30 16.39 -11.52
CA GLU A 34 -7.03 17.83 -11.46
C GLU A 34 -6.58 18.22 -10.04
N GLY A 35 -5.57 19.08 -9.95
CA GLY A 35 -5.05 19.53 -8.66
C GLY A 35 -4.18 18.52 -7.90
N ALA A 36 -3.81 17.38 -8.50
CA ALA A 36 -2.98 16.36 -7.82
C ALA A 36 -1.58 16.83 -7.37
N MET A 37 -1.12 18.01 -7.80
CA MET A 37 0.14 18.64 -7.36
C MET A 37 -0.09 19.97 -6.63
N HIS A 38 -1.34 20.38 -6.41
CA HIS A 38 -1.67 21.65 -5.75
C HIS A 38 -1.68 21.49 -4.22
N HIS A 39 -0.59 20.94 -3.68
CA HIS A 39 -0.33 20.81 -2.25
C HIS A 39 1.17 20.67 -2.00
N ASP A 40 1.58 20.82 -0.74
CA ASP A 40 2.97 20.69 -0.33
C ASP A 40 3.38 19.21 -0.18
N CYS A 41 4.61 18.89 -0.55
CA CYS A 41 5.22 17.60 -0.22
C CYS A 41 5.33 17.46 1.30
N LEU A 42 4.68 16.47 1.91
CA LEU A 42 4.65 16.35 3.38
C LEU A 42 5.95 15.86 4.03
N VAL A 43 6.97 15.59 3.22
CA VAL A 43 8.29 15.20 3.69
C VAL A 43 9.19 16.44 3.79
N CYS A 44 9.27 17.26 2.74
CA CYS A 44 10.14 18.45 2.69
C CYS A 44 9.40 19.79 2.83
N PHE A 45 8.07 19.79 2.82
CA PHE A 45 7.18 20.96 2.89
C PHE A 45 7.34 21.97 1.73
N GLU A 46 7.88 21.55 0.61
CA GLU A 46 7.93 22.35 -0.62
C GLU A 46 6.65 22.14 -1.44
N TYR A 47 6.16 23.22 -2.04
CA TYR A 47 4.99 23.20 -2.91
C TYR A 47 5.29 22.43 -4.21
N LEU A 48 4.52 21.34 -4.46
CA LEU A 48 4.84 20.38 -5.53
C LEU A 48 4.74 21.00 -6.93
N PHE A 49 3.79 21.91 -7.15
CA PHE A 49 3.56 22.50 -8.48
C PHE A 49 4.66 23.47 -8.91
N GLU A 50 5.31 24.16 -7.96
CA GLU A 50 6.38 25.12 -8.25
C GLU A 50 7.79 24.50 -8.17
N SER A 51 7.90 23.30 -7.60
CA SER A 51 9.19 22.62 -7.47
C SER A 51 9.71 22.11 -8.83
N VAL A 52 11.03 22.16 -9.00
CA VAL A 52 11.73 21.55 -10.14
C VAL A 52 12.03 20.06 -9.92
N ASN A 53 11.75 19.55 -8.72
CA ASN A 53 12.00 18.16 -8.35
C ASN A 53 10.94 17.24 -8.98
N ASP A 54 11.38 16.06 -9.44
CA ASP A 54 10.47 15.03 -9.94
C ASP A 54 9.45 14.64 -8.86
N VAL A 55 8.18 14.52 -9.27
CA VAL A 55 7.10 14.00 -8.42
C VAL A 55 6.74 12.57 -8.78
N THR A 56 6.17 11.86 -7.82
CA THR A 56 5.65 10.50 -8.01
C THR A 56 4.30 10.35 -7.33
N VAL A 57 3.45 9.50 -7.92
CA VAL A 57 2.15 9.12 -7.35
C VAL A 57 2.33 7.81 -6.59
N MET A 58 2.09 7.81 -5.28
CA MET A 58 2.14 6.59 -4.47
C MET A 58 0.94 5.68 -4.80
N PRO A 59 0.98 4.38 -4.45
CA PRO A 59 -0.14 3.44 -4.69
C PRO A 59 -1.48 3.90 -4.08
N CYS A 60 -1.45 4.73 -3.04
CA CYS A 60 -2.63 5.31 -2.43
C CYS A 60 -3.24 6.50 -3.20
N GLY A 61 -2.58 6.99 -4.26
CA GLY A 61 -2.97 8.15 -5.07
C GLY A 61 -2.38 9.48 -4.62
N HIS A 62 -1.77 9.57 -3.43
CA HIS A 62 -1.12 10.80 -2.98
C HIS A 62 0.24 11.02 -3.65
N THR A 63 0.55 12.28 -3.94
CA THR A 63 1.77 12.69 -4.62
C THR A 63 2.79 13.29 -3.66
N ILE A 64 4.06 12.95 -3.87
CA ILE A 64 5.23 13.52 -3.16
C ILE A 64 6.41 13.59 -4.14
N HIS A 65 7.49 14.27 -3.75
CA HIS A 65 8.73 14.21 -4.53
C HIS A 65 9.32 12.80 -4.57
N LYS A 66 9.91 12.42 -5.70
CA LYS A 66 10.57 11.12 -5.90
C LYS A 66 11.76 10.94 -4.94
N ASN A 67 12.54 11.98 -4.70
CA ASN A 67 13.62 11.95 -3.72
C ASN A 67 13.10 11.78 -2.29
N CYS A 68 12.01 12.46 -1.94
CA CYS A 68 11.37 12.28 -0.63
C CYS A 68 10.84 10.85 -0.43
N LEU A 69 10.25 10.22 -1.46
CA LEU A 69 9.88 8.81 -1.38
C LEU A 69 11.10 7.90 -1.15
N LYS A 70 12.24 8.20 -1.80
CA LYS A 70 13.49 7.47 -1.60
C LYS A 70 14.03 7.63 -0.18
N GLU A 71 14.05 8.86 0.35
CA GLU A 71 14.45 9.15 1.72
C GLU A 71 13.57 8.41 2.73
N MET A 72 12.25 8.41 2.53
CA MET A 72 11.33 7.60 3.35
C MET A 72 11.75 6.12 3.37
N GLN A 73 12.06 5.53 2.21
CA GLN A 73 12.51 4.13 2.13
C GLN A 73 13.85 3.89 2.83
N GLU A 74 14.81 4.79 2.68
CA GLU A 74 16.11 4.74 3.37
C GLU A 74 15.96 4.80 4.90
N HIS A 75 14.94 5.50 5.38
CA HIS A 75 14.58 5.60 6.80
C HIS A 75 13.53 4.58 7.26
N TYR A 76 13.25 3.55 6.46
CA TYR A 76 12.28 2.48 6.76
C TYR A 76 10.84 2.97 7.01
N GLN A 77 10.47 4.11 6.44
CA GLN A 77 9.14 4.70 6.50
C GLN A 77 8.31 4.25 5.29
N TYR A 78 7.66 3.09 5.40
CA TYR A 78 6.90 2.50 4.29
C TYR A 78 5.41 2.85 4.27
N ALA A 79 4.97 3.79 5.10
CA ALA A 79 3.58 4.23 5.20
C ALA A 79 3.43 5.67 4.69
N CYS A 80 2.39 5.90 3.90
CA CYS A 80 2.04 7.23 3.40
C CYS A 80 1.75 8.17 4.60
N PRO A 81 2.36 9.36 4.68
CA PRO A 81 2.15 10.27 5.81
C PRO A 81 0.71 10.83 5.88
N LEU A 82 -0.06 10.76 4.79
CA LEU A 82 -1.45 11.23 4.74
C LEU A 82 -2.48 10.22 5.21
N CYS A 83 -2.28 8.95 4.84
CA CYS A 83 -3.33 7.94 4.98
C CYS A 83 -2.83 6.60 5.51
N SER A 84 -1.55 6.50 5.86
CA SER A 84 -0.90 5.31 6.42
C SER A 84 -0.90 4.06 5.53
N LYS A 85 -1.39 4.13 4.29
CA LYS A 85 -1.27 3.07 3.28
C LYS A 85 0.19 2.77 2.94
N SER A 86 0.50 1.51 2.67
CA SER A 86 1.83 1.13 2.22
C SER A 86 2.21 1.83 0.91
N VAL A 87 3.43 2.35 0.86
CA VAL A 87 3.95 3.11 -0.30
C VAL A 87 4.60 2.23 -1.37
N CYS A 88 4.84 0.96 -1.05
CA CYS A 88 5.42 -0.05 -1.93
C CYS A 88 4.88 -1.46 -1.59
N ASP A 89 5.25 -2.46 -2.38
CA ASP A 89 4.93 -3.85 -2.07
C ASP A 89 5.69 -4.31 -0.81
N MET A 90 4.92 -4.68 0.22
CA MET A 90 5.42 -5.16 1.50
C MET A 90 5.24 -6.68 1.69
N SER A 91 4.86 -7.41 0.63
CA SER A 91 4.63 -8.87 0.64
C SER A 91 5.70 -9.66 1.38
N LYS A 92 6.98 -9.43 1.07
CA LYS A 92 8.12 -10.10 1.71
C LYS A 92 8.27 -9.79 3.20
N VAL A 93 7.78 -8.64 3.66
CA VAL A 93 7.76 -8.28 5.09
C VAL A 93 6.60 -9.01 5.78
N TRP A 94 5.42 -9.04 5.17
CA TRP A 94 4.27 -9.81 5.66
C TRP A 94 4.59 -11.31 5.77
N GLU A 95 5.31 -11.88 4.80
CA GLU A 95 5.78 -13.27 4.83
C GLU A 95 6.71 -13.55 6.03
N LYS A 96 7.53 -12.57 6.45
CA LYS A 96 8.36 -12.71 7.65
C LYS A 96 7.52 -12.75 8.92
N PHE A 97 6.47 -11.94 9.00
CA PHE A 97 5.54 -12.02 10.12
C PHE A 97 4.78 -13.35 10.14
N ASP A 98 4.40 -13.90 8.98
CA ASP A 98 3.81 -15.24 8.92
C ASP A 98 4.71 -16.31 9.52
N MET A 99 6.00 -16.27 9.20
CA MET A 99 6.99 -17.19 9.78
C MET A 99 7.14 -16.99 11.29
N GLU A 100 7.15 -15.74 11.76
CA GLU A 100 7.28 -15.43 13.20
C GLU A 100 6.05 -15.87 13.99
N ILE A 101 4.84 -15.64 13.46
CA ILE A 101 3.58 -16.11 14.03
C ILE A 101 3.57 -17.64 14.14
N ALA A 102 3.99 -18.34 13.08
CA ALA A 102 4.08 -19.80 13.10
C ALA A 102 5.11 -20.33 14.12
N ALA A 103 6.21 -19.60 14.32
CA ALA A 103 7.25 -19.95 15.28
C ALA A 103 6.89 -19.61 16.73
N THR A 104 5.91 -18.72 16.96
CA THR A 104 5.57 -18.20 18.28
C THR A 104 4.08 -18.33 18.61
N PRO A 105 3.55 -19.56 18.71
CA PRO A 105 2.13 -19.78 18.96
C PRO A 105 1.66 -19.08 20.24
N MET A 106 0.44 -18.53 20.19
CA MET A 106 -0.14 -17.81 21.32
C MET A 106 -0.30 -18.71 22.56
N PRO A 107 -0.01 -18.19 23.77
CA PRO A 107 -0.31 -18.89 25.01
C PRO A 107 -1.80 -19.21 25.14
N GLU A 108 -2.13 -20.28 25.87
CA GLU A 108 -3.51 -20.76 26.08
C GLU A 108 -4.45 -19.65 26.56
N SER A 109 -3.98 -18.77 27.46
CA SER A 109 -4.78 -17.65 27.98
C SER A 109 -5.21 -16.62 26.94
N TYR A 110 -4.58 -16.61 25.77
CA TYR A 110 -4.87 -15.69 24.66
C TYR A 110 -5.32 -16.42 23.39
N GLN A 111 -5.44 -17.75 23.42
CA GLN A 111 -5.69 -18.57 22.24
C GLN A 111 -7.04 -18.24 21.56
N ASP A 112 -8.05 -17.84 22.33
CA ASP A 112 -9.37 -17.46 21.80
C ASP A 112 -9.60 -15.93 21.79
N LYS A 113 -8.56 -15.14 22.09
CA LYS A 113 -8.71 -13.68 22.13
C LYS A 113 -8.86 -13.13 20.71
N LYS A 114 -9.96 -12.46 20.44
CA LYS A 114 -10.18 -11.73 19.19
C LYS A 114 -10.04 -10.23 19.36
N VAL A 115 -9.64 -9.55 18.29
CA VAL A 115 -9.54 -8.09 18.22
C VAL A 115 -10.13 -7.58 16.91
N TRP A 116 -10.68 -6.37 16.96
CA TRP A 116 -11.12 -5.66 15.78
C TRP A 116 -9.97 -4.86 15.19
N ILE A 117 -9.80 -4.93 13.87
CA ILE A 117 -8.75 -4.23 13.14
C ILE A 117 -9.33 -3.40 11.99
N LEU A 118 -8.69 -2.28 11.68
CA LEU A 118 -8.81 -1.58 10.40
C LEU A 118 -7.55 -1.85 9.59
N CYS A 119 -7.69 -2.35 8.36
CA CYS A 119 -6.55 -2.46 7.44
C CYS A 119 -6.33 -1.14 6.71
N ASN A 120 -5.14 -0.56 6.85
CA ASN A 120 -4.80 0.71 6.20
C ASN A 120 -4.77 0.56 4.67
N ASP A 121 -4.34 -0.59 4.15
CA ASP A 121 -4.18 -0.79 2.70
C ASP A 121 -5.51 -0.95 1.96
N CYS A 122 -6.41 -1.81 2.46
CA CYS A 122 -7.72 -2.03 1.82
C CYS A 122 -8.90 -1.27 2.46
N GLY A 123 -8.69 -0.64 3.63
CA GLY A 123 -9.73 0.13 4.33
C GLY A 123 -10.82 -0.73 5.01
N ILE A 124 -10.71 -2.06 4.98
CA ILE A 124 -11.72 -2.96 5.54
C ILE A 124 -11.48 -3.16 7.03
N THR A 125 -12.57 -3.08 7.79
CA THR A 125 -12.61 -3.47 9.21
C THR A 125 -12.94 -4.95 9.33
N SER A 126 -12.25 -5.69 10.19
CA SER A 126 -12.49 -7.13 10.41
C SER A 126 -12.19 -7.52 11.85
N GLU A 127 -12.88 -8.53 12.36
CA GLU A 127 -12.51 -9.20 13.60
C GLU A 127 -11.57 -10.37 13.28
N VAL A 128 -10.41 -10.42 13.95
CA VAL A 128 -9.36 -11.41 13.70
C VAL A 128 -8.83 -12.00 15.01
N GLN A 129 -8.17 -13.15 14.91
CA GLN A 129 -7.47 -13.77 16.03
C GLN A 129 -6.30 -12.88 16.45
N PHE A 130 -6.19 -12.59 17.75
CA PHE A 130 -5.12 -11.78 18.29
C PHE A 130 -3.79 -12.54 18.29
N HIS A 131 -2.76 -11.94 17.68
CA HIS A 131 -1.37 -12.35 17.86
C HIS A 131 -0.50 -11.19 18.34
N PHE A 132 0.48 -11.40 19.24
CA PHE A 132 1.27 -10.26 19.75
C PHE A 132 2.22 -9.65 18.70
N VAL A 133 2.62 -10.41 17.67
CA VAL A 133 3.46 -9.95 16.55
C VAL A 133 2.71 -8.96 15.67
N THR A 134 1.59 -9.38 15.07
CA THR A 134 0.79 -8.53 14.18
C THR A 134 -0.60 -9.15 13.92
N GLN A 135 -1.51 -8.36 13.35
CA GLN A 135 -2.87 -8.81 13.00
C GLN A 135 -3.05 -8.81 11.48
N LYS A 136 -3.17 -10.01 10.89
CA LYS A 136 -3.30 -10.16 9.44
C LYS A 136 -4.68 -9.75 8.93
N CYS A 137 -4.71 -8.87 7.93
CA CYS A 137 -5.96 -8.58 7.22
C CYS A 137 -6.44 -9.83 6.45
N PRO A 138 -7.67 -10.33 6.68
CA PRO A 138 -8.16 -11.51 5.98
C PRO A 138 -8.43 -11.25 4.49
N CYS A 139 -8.73 -10.00 4.12
CA CYS A 139 -9.07 -9.60 2.75
C CYS A 139 -7.84 -9.48 1.84
N CYS A 140 -6.85 -8.65 2.20
CA CYS A 140 -5.69 -8.36 1.34
C CYS A 140 -4.37 -8.97 1.83
N LYS A 141 -4.37 -9.69 2.96
CA LYS A 141 -3.20 -10.31 3.59
C LYS A 141 -2.12 -9.35 4.10
N SER A 142 -2.41 -8.04 4.05
CA SER A 142 -1.54 -7.01 4.63
C SER A 142 -1.52 -7.08 6.15
N ASP A 143 -0.32 -6.95 6.70
CA ASP A 143 0.01 -6.65 8.08
C ASP A 143 -0.25 -5.21 8.55
N ASN A 144 -0.54 -4.29 7.62
CA ASN A 144 -0.64 -2.85 7.86
C ASN A 144 -2.00 -2.53 8.49
N THR A 145 -2.15 -2.90 9.75
CA THR A 145 -3.42 -2.87 10.44
C THR A 145 -3.33 -2.11 11.77
N CYS A 146 -4.44 -1.47 12.15
CA CYS A 146 -4.58 -0.78 13.42
C CYS A 146 -5.68 -1.46 14.23
N GLN A 147 -5.43 -1.79 15.50
CA GLN A 147 -6.49 -2.27 16.39
C GLN A 147 -7.48 -1.16 16.72
N THR A 148 -8.76 -1.48 16.68
CA THR A 148 -9.87 -0.57 16.98
C THR A 148 -10.70 -1.12 18.13
N ARG A 149 -11.51 -0.27 18.77
CA ARG A 149 -12.31 -0.66 19.95
C ARG A 149 -13.56 -1.49 19.64
N GLY A 150 -13.64 -2.12 18.48
CA GLY A 150 -14.87 -2.76 17.99
C GLY A 150 -15.88 -1.73 17.51
N ARG A 151 -16.89 -2.22 16.77
CA ARG A 151 -17.98 -1.40 16.22
C ARG A 151 -19.17 -1.38 17.17
#